data_AF-A0AAU7HSG5-F1
#
_entry.id   AF-A0AAU7HSG5-F1
#
_cell.length_a   1.000
_cell.length_b   1.000
_cell.length_c   1.000
_cell.angle_alpha   90.00
_cell.angle_beta   90.00
_cell.angle_gamma   90.00
#
_symmetry.space_group_name_H-M   'P 1'
#
loop_
_entity.id
_entity.type
_entity.pdbx_description
1 polymer ?
#
loop_
_entity_poly.entity_id
_entity_poly.type
_entity_poly.pdbx_seq_one_letter_code
_entity_poly.pdbx_strand_id
1 'polypeptide(L)'
;MSKFFIEVEHGVYVATSELQDYLKDEKLRLNLTWKSFSERIGRISPEFLGSIARGTSSNRFSEETRACLASYIDSSVERNEVIPNLSAVPTEVLMAEIKLRLEPKNSIQLPHQCPCCGLIASTFEEIDEQFGVRSIQGRISNQSWCRKCRRSQNKI
;
A
#
# COMPACT_ATOMS: atom_id res chain seq x y z
N MET A 1 20.07 -0.65 20.59
CA MET A 1 18.89 0.25 20.40
C MET A 1 19.09 1.68 20.91
N SER A 2 20.05 1.97 21.80
CA SER A 2 20.23 3.34 22.36
C SER A 2 20.67 4.42 21.37
N LYS A 3 20.94 4.06 20.10
CA LYS A 3 21.41 5.00 19.07
C LYS A 3 20.28 5.65 18.26
N PHE A 4 19.06 5.14 18.38
CA PHE A 4 17.90 5.62 17.60
C PHE A 4 17.15 6.79 18.26
N PHE A 5 17.26 6.90 19.58
CA PHE A 5 16.46 7.82 20.38
C PHE A 5 17.37 8.63 21.31
N ILE A 6 17.15 9.94 21.38
CA ILE A 6 17.78 10.82 22.36
C ILE A 6 16.67 11.34 23.27
N GLU A 7 16.76 11.06 24.58
CA GLU A 7 15.90 11.69 25.58
C GLU A 7 16.38 13.12 25.81
N VAL A 8 15.50 14.10 25.58
CA VAL A 8 15.82 15.54 25.74
C VAL A 8 15.26 16.11 27.04
N GLU A 9 14.13 15.58 27.48
CA GLU A 9 13.45 15.89 28.74
C GLU A 9 12.80 14.59 29.23
N HIS A 10 12.44 14.51 30.51
CA HIS A 10 11.88 13.28 31.09
C HIS A 10 10.67 12.78 30.29
N GLY A 11 10.82 11.60 29.65
CA GLY A 11 9.77 10.99 28.82
C GLY A 11 9.55 11.63 27.44
N VAL A 12 10.42 12.56 27.03
CA VAL A 12 10.38 13.23 25.72
C VAL A 12 11.62 12.89 24.92
N TYR A 13 11.41 12.36 23.72
CA TYR A 13 12.46 11.83 22.86
C TYR A 13 12.49 12.54 21.52
N VAL A 14 13.68 12.59 20.92
CA VAL A 14 13.87 12.97 19.52
C VAL A 14 14.56 11.85 18.74
N ALA A 15 14.24 11.77 17.45
CA ALA A 15 14.81 10.80 16.54
C ALA A 15 16.22 11.21 16.12
N THR A 16 17.17 10.27 16.19
CA THR A 16 18.51 10.47 15.60
C THR A 16 18.46 10.36 14.08
N SER A 17 19.53 10.78 13.40
CA SER A 17 19.69 10.56 11.96
C SER A 17 19.63 9.07 11.61
N GLU A 18 20.18 8.20 12.45
CA GLU A 18 20.12 6.76 12.25
C GLU A 18 18.67 6.23 12.22
N LEU A 19 17.81 6.74 13.11
CA LEU A 19 16.39 6.34 13.12
C LEU A 19 15.67 6.87 11.88
N GLN A 20 15.96 8.11 11.51
CA GLN A 20 15.38 8.75 10.34
C GLN A 20 15.68 7.97 9.06
N ASP A 21 16.94 7.57 8.88
CA ASP A 21 17.39 6.83 7.70
C ASP A 21 16.85 5.40 7.74
N TYR A 22 16.88 4.73 8.88
CA TYR A 22 16.24 3.42 9.06
C TYR A 22 14.76 3.45 8.62
N LEU A 23 13.98 4.44 9.06
CA LEU A 23 12.56 4.53 8.70
C LEU A 23 12.35 4.78 7.19
N LYS A 24 13.20 5.59 6.55
CA LYS A 24 13.11 5.80 5.09
C LYS A 24 13.44 4.52 4.33
N ASP A 25 14.54 3.88 4.69
CA ASP A 25 15.06 2.69 4.04
C ASP A 25 14.11 1.52 4.22
N GLU A 26 13.59 1.31 5.43
CA GLU A 26 12.64 0.24 5.72
C GLU A 26 11.33 0.43 4.95
N LYS A 27 10.82 1.66 4.86
CA LYS A 27 9.64 1.97 4.04
C LYS A 27 9.87 1.66 2.56
N LEU A 28 11.05 2.02 2.04
CA LEU A 28 11.43 1.78 0.65
C LEU A 28 11.62 0.28 0.39
N ARG A 29 12.35 -0.41 1.25
CA ARG A 29 12.62 -1.85 1.21
C ARG A 29 11.34 -2.68 1.18
N LEU A 30 10.35 -2.30 1.99
CA LEU A 30 9.04 -2.97 2.05
C LEU A 30 8.06 -2.46 0.99
N ASN A 31 8.44 -1.48 0.16
CA ASN A 31 7.61 -0.81 -0.83
C ASN A 31 6.26 -0.32 -0.26
N LEU A 32 6.28 0.31 0.92
CA LEU A 32 5.08 0.76 1.62
C LEU A 32 4.82 2.25 1.39
N THR A 33 3.56 2.67 1.53
CA THR A 33 3.22 4.07 1.76
C THR A 33 3.42 4.42 3.24
N TRP A 34 3.51 5.71 3.59
CA TRP A 34 3.56 6.12 5.01
C TRP A 34 2.32 5.64 5.79
N LYS A 35 1.14 5.62 5.16
CA LYS A 35 -0.10 5.07 5.72
C LYS A 35 0.03 3.60 6.10
N SER A 36 0.43 2.76 5.15
CA SER A 36 0.59 1.33 5.41
C SER A 36 1.73 1.04 6.39
N PHE A 37 2.76 1.89 6.42
CA PHE A 37 3.87 1.74 7.34
C PHE A 37 3.49 2.13 8.77
N SER A 38 2.72 3.20 8.94
CA SER A 38 2.22 3.62 10.25
C SER A 38 1.22 2.62 10.84
N GLU A 39 0.40 1.98 9.99
CA GLU A 39 -0.49 0.88 10.40
C GLU A 39 0.30 -0.32 10.94
N ARG A 40 1.50 -0.60 10.40
CA ARG A 40 2.36 -1.70 10.87
C ARG A 40 3.07 -1.40 12.19
N ILE A 41 3.54 -0.17 12.37
CA ILE A 41 4.16 0.25 13.64
C ILE A 41 3.08 0.39 14.73
N GLY A 42 1.89 0.85 14.34
CA GLY A 42 0.76 1.05 15.22
C GLY A 42 0.86 2.33 16.05
N ARG A 43 -0.30 2.89 16.41
CA ARG A 43 -0.46 4.04 17.33
C ARG A 43 0.35 5.31 16.97
N ILE A 44 0.77 5.44 15.72
CA ILE A 44 1.45 6.62 15.17
C ILE A 44 0.72 7.00 13.88
N SER A 45 0.41 8.28 13.67
CA SER A 45 -0.20 8.72 12.40
C SER A 45 0.84 8.74 11.27
N PRO A 46 0.43 8.54 10.01
CA PRO A 46 1.36 8.51 8.89
C PRO A 46 2.06 9.85 8.63
N GLU A 47 1.37 10.96 8.88
CA GLU A 47 1.95 12.30 8.77
C GLU A 47 3.05 12.50 9.82
N PHE A 48 2.78 12.06 11.05
CA PHE A 48 3.72 12.18 12.15
C PHE A 48 4.92 11.25 11.98
N LEU A 49 4.70 9.99 11.59
CA LEU A 49 5.78 9.07 11.24
C LEU A 49 6.66 9.63 10.10
N GLY A 50 6.03 10.21 9.08
CA GLY A 50 6.75 10.87 7.99
C GLY A 50 7.53 12.10 8.45
N SER A 51 7.00 12.88 9.41
CA SER A 51 7.69 14.00 10.04
C SER A 51 8.95 13.52 10.77
N ILE A 52 8.80 12.49 11.62
CA ILE A 52 9.90 11.84 12.35
C ILE A 52 10.99 11.44 11.37
N ALA A 53 10.64 10.70 10.32
CA ALA A 53 11.60 10.24 9.30
C ALA A 53 12.28 11.38 8.54
N ARG A 54 11.60 12.50 8.28
CA ARG A 54 12.19 13.65 7.56
C ARG A 54 13.04 14.57 8.44
N GLY A 55 13.05 14.39 9.75
CA GLY A 55 13.81 15.27 10.65
C GLY A 55 13.27 16.71 10.69
N THR A 56 11.98 16.95 10.38
CA THR A 56 11.41 18.30 10.41
C THR A 56 11.36 18.86 11.83
N SER A 57 11.61 20.18 11.95
CA SER A 57 12.09 20.88 13.15
C SER A 57 11.12 20.87 14.33
N SER A 58 11.07 19.74 15.04
CA SER A 58 10.88 19.62 16.48
C SER A 58 10.85 18.15 16.87
N ASN A 59 10.24 17.27 16.07
CA ASN A 59 10.16 15.79 16.17
C ASN A 59 10.33 15.20 17.59
N ARG A 60 9.74 15.87 18.58
CA ARG A 60 9.67 15.45 19.97
C ARG A 60 8.48 14.50 20.08
N PHE A 61 8.68 13.35 20.68
CA PHE A 61 7.63 12.36 20.87
C PHE A 61 7.73 11.69 22.24
N SER A 62 6.61 11.14 22.68
CA SER A 62 6.47 10.55 23.99
C SER A 62 7.13 9.17 24.08
N GLU A 63 7.29 8.68 25.32
CA GLU A 63 7.72 7.31 25.61
C GLU A 63 6.86 6.26 24.90
N GLU A 64 5.55 6.46 24.78
CA GLU A 64 4.68 5.51 24.07
C GLU A 64 5.03 5.41 22.58
N THR A 65 5.33 6.55 21.95
CA THR A 65 5.76 6.58 20.54
C THR A 65 7.12 5.91 20.38
N ARG A 66 8.05 6.20 21.29
CA ARG A 66 9.37 5.55 21.34
C ARG A 66 9.23 4.03 21.47
N ALA A 67 8.37 3.56 22.37
CA ALA A 67 8.14 2.13 22.60
C ALA A 67 7.54 1.42 21.37
N CYS A 68 6.59 2.05 20.67
CA CYS A 68 6.04 1.49 19.43
C CYS A 68 7.11 1.35 18.34
N LEU A 69 7.94 2.39 18.16
CA LEU A 69 9.05 2.36 17.20
C LEU A 69 10.09 1.31 17.58
N ALA A 70 10.51 1.24 18.84
CA ALA A 70 11.47 0.26 19.33
C ALA A 70 10.97 -1.17 19.13
N SER A 71 9.74 -1.47 19.57
CA SER A 71 9.14 -2.81 19.42
C SER A 71 9.07 -3.24 17.95
N TYR A 72 8.73 -2.31 17.05
CA TYR A 72 8.73 -2.59 15.62
C TYR A 72 10.13 -2.88 15.07
N ILE A 73 11.13 -2.09 15.45
CA ILE A 73 12.53 -2.28 15.02
C ILE A 73 13.02 -3.65 15.47
N ASP A 74 12.79 -4.02 16.72
CA ASP A 74 13.23 -5.28 17.31
C ASP A 74 12.63 -6.47 16.56
N SER A 75 11.32 -6.42 16.35
CA SER A 75 10.58 -7.41 15.57
C SER A 75 11.04 -7.48 14.11
N SER A 76 11.58 -6.39 13.56
CA SER A 76 12.04 -6.34 12.16
C SER A 76 13.45 -6.87 11.99
N VAL A 77 14.31 -6.67 13.00
CA VAL A 77 15.65 -7.29 13.06
C VAL A 77 15.52 -8.81 13.13
N GLU A 78 14.63 -9.34 13.98
CA GLU A 78 14.37 -10.79 14.06
C GLU A 78 13.86 -11.38 12.73
N ARG A 79 13.06 -10.62 11.97
CA ARG A 79 12.58 -11.05 10.65
C ARG A 79 13.64 -10.99 9.55
N ASN A 80 14.61 -10.09 9.64
CA ASN A 80 15.67 -9.93 8.63
C ASN A 80 16.75 -11.02 8.71
N GLU A 81 16.80 -11.82 9.77
CA GLU A 81 17.68 -13.01 9.82
C GLU A 81 17.14 -14.18 8.96
N VAL A 82 15.87 -14.13 8.53
CA VAL A 82 15.28 -15.14 7.66
C VAL A 82 15.18 -14.58 6.25
N ILE A 83 16.30 -14.55 5.53
CA ILE A 83 16.24 -14.54 4.06
C ILE A 83 15.68 -15.91 3.68
N PRO A 84 14.46 -16.02 3.12
CA PRO A 84 13.98 -17.32 2.65
C PRO A 84 14.96 -17.77 1.58
N ASN A 85 15.63 -18.89 1.83
CA ASN A 85 16.48 -19.47 0.80
C ASN A 85 15.57 -19.93 -0.34
N LEU A 86 15.44 -19.10 -1.37
CA LEU A 86 14.59 -19.37 -2.53
C LEU A 86 15.02 -20.65 -3.26
N SER A 87 16.28 -21.09 -3.11
CA SER A 87 16.74 -22.37 -3.66
C SER A 87 16.21 -23.59 -2.90
N ALA A 88 15.71 -23.41 -1.67
CA ALA A 88 15.05 -24.44 -0.88
C ALA A 88 13.53 -24.51 -1.12
N VAL A 89 12.98 -23.54 -1.86
CA VAL A 89 11.55 -23.52 -2.23
C VAL A 89 11.38 -24.30 -3.53
N PRO A 90 10.55 -25.36 -3.56
CA PRO A 90 10.25 -26.07 -4.80
C PRO A 90 9.68 -25.14 -5.86
N THR A 91 10.09 -25.33 -7.11
CA THR A 91 9.70 -24.46 -8.23
C THR A 91 8.18 -24.45 -8.43
N GLU A 92 7.52 -25.57 -8.12
CA GLU A 92 6.07 -25.74 -8.21
C GLU A 92 5.32 -24.79 -7.27
N VAL A 93 5.85 -24.56 -6.06
CA VAL A 93 5.27 -23.66 -5.06
C VAL A 93 5.41 -22.20 -5.51
N LEU A 94 6.58 -21.84 -6.04
CA LEU A 94 6.84 -20.53 -6.62
C LEU A 94 5.91 -20.25 -7.80
N MET A 95 5.76 -21.22 -8.72
CA MET A 95 4.88 -21.09 -9.87
C MET A 95 3.41 -21.00 -9.46
N ALA A 96 2.98 -21.73 -8.44
CA ALA A 96 1.62 -21.65 -7.91
C ALA A 96 1.31 -20.27 -7.31
N GLU A 97 2.22 -19.70 -6.53
CA GLU A 97 2.06 -18.36 -5.93
C GLU A 97 2.09 -17.27 -7.00
N ILE A 98 3.00 -17.35 -7.98
CA ILE A 98 3.05 -16.45 -9.13
C ILE A 98 1.72 -16.53 -9.88
N LYS A 99 1.22 -17.73 -10.17
CA LYS A 99 -0.06 -17.92 -10.84
C LYS A 99 -1.19 -17.28 -10.04
N LEU A 100 -1.25 -17.49 -8.72
CA LEU A 100 -2.27 -16.92 -7.85
C LEU A 100 -2.24 -15.37 -7.80
N ARG A 101 -1.06 -14.76 -7.92
CA ARG A 101 -0.90 -13.30 -7.99
C ARG A 101 -1.14 -12.73 -9.39
N LEU A 102 -0.83 -13.49 -10.42
CA LEU A 102 -1.00 -13.13 -11.83
C LEU A 102 -2.36 -13.54 -12.38
N GLU A 103 -3.20 -14.26 -11.64
CA GLU A 103 -4.57 -14.55 -12.07
C GLU A 103 -5.22 -13.22 -12.46
N PRO A 104 -5.67 -13.07 -13.72
CA PRO A 104 -6.25 -11.83 -14.18
C PRO A 104 -7.53 -11.59 -13.38
N LYS A 105 -7.44 -10.69 -12.40
CA LYS A 105 -8.57 -10.14 -11.64
C LYS A 105 -9.48 -9.25 -12.51
N ASN A 106 -9.49 -9.47 -13.81
CA ASN A 106 -10.20 -8.67 -14.79
C ASN A 106 -11.48 -9.40 -15.15
N SER A 107 -12.61 -8.92 -14.63
CA SER A 107 -13.93 -9.48 -14.87
C SER A 107 -14.60 -8.81 -16.07
N ILE A 108 -13.85 -8.56 -17.14
CA ILE A 108 -14.35 -7.86 -18.32
C ILE A 108 -14.98 -8.90 -19.23
N GLN A 109 -16.30 -8.90 -19.28
CA GLN A 109 -17.07 -9.77 -20.14
C GLN A 109 -17.31 -9.08 -21.49
N LEU A 110 -16.89 -9.73 -22.56
CA LEU A 110 -17.12 -9.31 -23.94
C LEU A 110 -18.02 -10.35 -24.64
N PRO A 111 -18.96 -9.92 -25.53
CA PRO A 111 -19.33 -8.55 -25.80
C PRO A 111 -20.16 -7.94 -24.67
N HIS A 112 -19.97 -6.65 -24.39
CA HIS A 112 -20.72 -5.91 -23.36
C HIS A 112 -21.74 -4.98 -23.99
N GLN A 113 -22.97 -5.00 -23.47
CA GLN A 113 -24.07 -4.21 -24.01
C GLN A 113 -24.62 -3.22 -22.98
N CYS A 114 -24.83 -1.97 -23.40
CA CYS A 114 -25.49 -0.96 -22.59
C CYS A 114 -27.00 -1.26 -22.51
N PRO A 115 -27.57 -1.43 -21.30
CA PRO A 115 -28.99 -1.76 -21.13
C PRO A 115 -29.92 -0.60 -21.52
N CYS A 116 -29.42 0.64 -21.61
CA CYS A 116 -30.24 1.82 -21.88
C CYS A 116 -30.34 2.16 -23.38
N CYS A 117 -29.25 2.02 -24.13
CA CYS A 117 -29.20 2.43 -25.54
C CYS A 117 -28.79 1.29 -26.50
N GLY A 118 -28.58 0.07 -25.99
CA GLY A 118 -28.22 -1.09 -26.78
C GLY A 118 -26.83 -1.06 -27.41
N LEU A 119 -25.98 -0.08 -27.08
CA LEU A 119 -24.60 0.05 -27.57
C LEU A 119 -23.78 -1.19 -27.16
N ILE A 120 -23.09 -1.82 -28.11
CA ILE A 120 -22.28 -3.03 -27.89
C ILE A 120 -20.80 -2.70 -28.03
N ALA A 121 -20.00 -3.12 -27.07
CA ALA A 121 -18.54 -3.14 -27.14
C ALA A 121 -18.05 -4.60 -27.22
N SER A 122 -17.35 -4.92 -28.29
CA SER A 122 -16.83 -6.26 -28.58
C SER A 122 -15.33 -6.38 -28.28
N THR A 123 -14.64 -5.25 -28.06
CA THR A 123 -13.22 -5.22 -27.65
C THR A 123 -13.02 -4.48 -26.33
N PHE A 124 -11.83 -4.65 -25.74
CA PHE A 124 -11.46 -3.94 -24.51
C PHE A 124 -11.32 -2.42 -24.76
N GLU A 125 -10.77 -2.03 -25.90
CA GLU A 125 -10.62 -0.63 -26.30
C GLU A 125 -12.00 0.05 -26.39
N GLU A 126 -12.97 -0.63 -27.02
CA GLU A 126 -14.34 -0.14 -27.10
C GLU A 126 -15.00 -0.03 -25.71
N ILE A 127 -14.70 -0.97 -24.80
CA ILE A 127 -15.17 -0.85 -23.40
C ILE A 127 -14.57 0.38 -22.74
N ASP A 128 -13.27 0.61 -22.84
CA ASP A 128 -12.65 1.76 -22.17
C ASP A 128 -13.18 3.08 -22.75
N GLU A 129 -13.24 3.20 -24.07
CA GLU A 129 -13.73 4.39 -24.76
C GLU A 129 -15.21 4.66 -24.49
N GLN A 130 -16.07 3.64 -24.58
CA GLN A 130 -17.53 3.83 -24.61
C GLN A 130 -18.19 3.65 -23.23
N PHE A 131 -17.65 2.81 -22.35
CA PHE A 131 -18.21 2.52 -21.01
C PHE A 131 -17.30 3.03 -19.88
N GLY A 132 -15.98 2.90 -20.07
CA GLY A 132 -14.96 3.07 -19.06
C GLY A 132 -14.85 1.86 -18.13
N VAL A 133 -13.67 1.69 -17.55
CA VAL A 133 -13.39 0.67 -16.53
C VAL A 133 -13.45 1.25 -15.12
N ARG A 134 -13.72 0.39 -14.13
CA ARG A 134 -13.61 0.71 -12.70
C ARG A 134 -12.79 -0.35 -11.98
N SER A 135 -11.99 0.08 -11.01
CA SER A 135 -11.28 -0.81 -10.10
C SER A 135 -12.08 -0.96 -8.81
N ILE A 136 -12.51 -2.18 -8.49
CA ILE A 136 -13.18 -2.52 -7.22
C ILE A 136 -12.32 -3.58 -6.54
N GLN A 137 -11.76 -3.25 -5.36
CA GLN A 137 -10.93 -4.18 -4.56
C GLN A 137 -9.80 -4.85 -5.37
N GLY A 138 -9.18 -4.10 -6.28
CA GLY A 138 -8.10 -4.61 -7.15
C GLY A 138 -8.58 -5.49 -8.31
N ARG A 139 -9.90 -5.57 -8.57
CA ARG A 139 -10.49 -6.18 -9.76
C ARG A 139 -10.91 -5.10 -10.74
N ILE A 140 -10.48 -5.22 -11.99
CA ILE A 140 -10.91 -4.32 -13.07
C ILE A 140 -12.21 -4.89 -13.65
N SER A 141 -13.27 -4.08 -13.63
CA SER A 141 -14.56 -4.40 -14.22
C SER A 141 -15.02 -3.30 -15.16
N ASN A 142 -15.77 -3.65 -16.21
CA ASN A 142 -16.42 -2.71 -17.09
C ASN A 142 -17.63 -2.06 -16.39
N GLN A 143 -17.94 -0.81 -16.75
CA GLN A 143 -19.15 -0.14 -16.29
C GLN A 143 -20.38 -0.71 -17.01
N SER A 144 -21.47 -0.94 -16.29
CA SER A 144 -22.68 -1.54 -16.88
C SER A 144 -23.32 -0.64 -17.95
N TRP A 145 -23.17 0.68 -17.83
CA TRP A 145 -23.81 1.66 -18.72
C TRP A 145 -22.77 2.47 -19.48
N CYS A 146 -23.07 2.83 -20.74
CA CYS A 146 -22.17 3.64 -21.53
C CYS A 146 -22.02 5.06 -20.96
N ARG A 147 -20.90 5.72 -21.27
CA ARG A 147 -20.57 7.08 -20.80
C ARG A 147 -21.68 8.09 -21.13
N LYS A 148 -22.36 7.93 -22.27
CA LYS A 148 -23.49 8.78 -22.68
C LYS A 148 -24.68 8.64 -21.73
N CYS A 149 -25.19 7.41 -21.55
CA CYS A 149 -26.33 7.14 -20.67
C CYS A 149 -26.04 7.51 -19.21
N ARG A 150 -24.80 7.28 -18.74
CA ARG A 150 -24.39 7.67 -17.39
C ARG A 150 -24.42 9.18 -17.17
N ARG A 151 -24.01 9.98 -18.18
CA ARG A 151 -24.09 11.45 -18.10
C ARG A 151 -25.53 11.96 -18.11
N SER A 152 -26.42 11.30 -18.83
CA SER A 152 -27.83 11.69 -18.92
C SER A 152 -28.61 11.43 -17.63
N GLN A 153 -28.18 10.50 -16.78
CA GLN A 153 -28.84 10.20 -15.49
C GLN A 153 -28.51 11.19 -14.38
N ASN A 154 -27.43 11.97 -14.50
CA ASN A 154 -27.03 12.99 -13.52
C ASN A 154 -27.72 14.35 -13.75
N LYS A 155 -28.78 14.40 -14.56
CA LYS A 155 -29.64 15.58 -14.72
C LYS A 155 -30.94 15.37 -13.95
N ILE A 156 -30.86 15.38 -12.62
CA ILE A 156 -32.00 15.56 -11.70
C ILE A 156 -31.53 16.51 -10.61
#